data_AF-A0A0G0V808-F1
#
_entry.id   AF-A0A0G0V808-F1
#
_cell.length_a   1.000
_cell.length_b   1.000
_cell.length_c   1.000
_cell.angle_alpha   90.00
_cell.angle_beta   90.00
_cell.angle_gamma   90.00
#
_symmetry.space_group_name_H-M   'P 1'
#
loop_
_entity.id
_entity.type
_entity.pdbx_description
1 polymer ?
#
loop_
_entity_poly.entity_id
_entity_poly.type
_entity_poly.pdbx_seq_one_letter_code
_entity_poly.pdbx_strand_id
1 'polypeptide(L)'
;MRKGYLPFYYPNFVAHICEWFLLRYRKKQYGSEFLRIKLFCGKKFSKNQYAIIDPEDYWKISKYDWLLCESKSKKFYAVRLADWGIVNMHRDIINAPTGKVIDHIDRNGLNNTKRNLRIASISQNGWNRTGLNNHSSKYKGVCWCNRRKKWRASIKYNGIYKHLGYFKTEEDAAKTYDEAAKKYHGEFGVLNFEQDKKISHE
;
A
#
# COMPACT_ATOMS: atom_id res chain seq x y z
N MET A 1 -1.85 -10.78 -34.47
CA MET A 1 -3.01 -9.92 -34.12
C MET A 1 -3.10 -9.81 -32.60
N ARG A 2 -2.82 -8.63 -32.02
CA ARG A 2 -2.90 -8.41 -30.56
C ARG A 2 -4.38 -8.30 -30.18
N LYS A 3 -4.90 -9.21 -29.34
CA LYS A 3 -6.22 -9.06 -28.73
C LYS A 3 -6.16 -7.85 -27.79
N GLY A 4 -6.66 -6.71 -28.26
CA GLY A 4 -6.85 -5.53 -27.43
C GLY A 4 -7.94 -5.80 -26.41
N TYR A 5 -7.55 -6.03 -25.16
CA TYR A 5 -8.51 -6.02 -24.05
C TYR A 5 -8.87 -4.56 -23.78
N LEU A 6 -10.07 -4.16 -24.20
CA LEU A 6 -10.72 -2.95 -23.69
C LEU A 6 -11.02 -3.20 -22.18
N PRO A 7 -10.62 -2.31 -21.27
CA PRO A 7 -10.98 -2.46 -19.87
C PRO A 7 -12.48 -2.17 -19.71
N PHE A 8 -13.29 -3.21 -19.59
CA PHE A 8 -14.68 -3.07 -19.17
C PHE A 8 -14.68 -2.51 -17.73
N TYR A 9 -15.20 -1.29 -17.58
CA TYR A 9 -15.39 -0.66 -16.28
C TYR A 9 -16.70 -1.18 -15.69
N TYR A 10 -16.61 -2.13 -14.76
CA TYR A 10 -17.79 -2.63 -14.05
C TYR A 10 -18.15 -1.66 -12.92
N PRO A 11 -19.44 -1.42 -12.64
CA PRO A 11 -19.86 -0.71 -11.43
C PRO A 11 -19.30 -1.40 -10.18
N ASN A 12 -18.90 -0.63 -9.16
CA ASN A 12 -18.30 -1.17 -7.92
C ASN A 12 -19.15 -2.28 -7.28
N PHE A 13 -20.49 -2.16 -7.31
CA PHE A 13 -21.36 -3.19 -6.75
C PHE A 13 -21.22 -4.54 -7.47
N VAL A 14 -21.03 -4.55 -8.80
CA VAL A 14 -20.81 -5.77 -9.58
C VAL A 14 -19.46 -6.39 -9.22
N ALA A 15 -18.41 -5.56 -9.11
CA ALA A 15 -17.09 -6.02 -8.68
C ALA A 15 -17.14 -6.66 -7.27
N HIS A 16 -17.88 -6.06 -6.33
CA HIS A 16 -18.08 -6.61 -4.99
C HIS A 16 -18.87 -7.91 -4.98
N ILE A 17 -19.91 -8.04 -5.82
CA ILE A 17 -20.65 -9.31 -5.96
C ILE A 17 -19.72 -10.40 -6.50
N CYS A 18 -18.98 -10.10 -7.57
CA CYS A 18 -18.01 -11.04 -8.14
C CYS A 18 -16.92 -11.44 -7.12
N GLU A 19 -16.38 -10.47 -6.38
CA GLU A 19 -15.39 -10.72 -5.33
C GLU A 19 -15.99 -11.60 -4.22
N TRP A 20 -17.21 -11.33 -3.79
CA TRP A 20 -17.89 -12.12 -2.76
C TRP A 20 -18.09 -13.58 -3.18
N PHE A 21 -18.52 -13.82 -4.43
CA PHE A 21 -18.64 -15.18 -4.97
C PHE A 21 -17.27 -15.85 -5.12
N LEU A 22 -16.25 -15.11 -5.56
CA LEU A 22 -14.88 -15.61 -5.68
C LEU A 22 -14.30 -16.02 -4.31
N LEU A 23 -14.45 -15.18 -3.29
CA LEU A 23 -13.97 -15.47 -1.94
C LEU A 23 -14.68 -16.70 -1.34
N ARG A 24 -15.99 -16.83 -1.57
CA ARG A 24 -16.75 -18.04 -1.17
C ARG A 24 -16.33 -19.29 -1.93
N TYR A 25 -16.11 -19.17 -3.24
CA TYR A 25 -15.57 -20.26 -4.05
C TYR A 25 -14.19 -20.69 -3.54
N ARG A 26 -13.28 -19.75 -3.27
CA ARG A 26 -11.95 -20.04 -2.71
C ARG A 26 -12.03 -20.73 -1.36
N LYS A 27 -12.87 -20.23 -0.45
CA LYS A 27 -13.10 -20.86 0.85
C LYS A 27 -13.65 -22.29 0.71
N LYS A 28 -14.51 -22.54 -0.28
CA LYS A 28 -15.06 -23.88 -0.57
C LYS A 28 -14.03 -24.82 -1.21
N GLN A 29 -13.20 -24.34 -2.14
CA GLN A 29 -12.25 -25.18 -2.90
C GLN A 29 -10.91 -25.38 -2.18
N TYR A 30 -10.38 -24.33 -1.56
CA TYR A 30 -9.04 -24.30 -0.96
C TYR A 30 -9.05 -24.29 0.58
N GLY A 31 -10.23 -24.24 1.21
CA GLY A 31 -10.38 -24.18 2.67
C GLY A 31 -10.03 -22.83 3.31
N SER A 32 -9.52 -21.86 2.53
CA SER A 32 -9.25 -20.50 2.99
C SER A 32 -9.43 -19.47 1.87
N GLU A 33 -9.67 -18.22 2.25
CA GLU A 33 -9.78 -17.09 1.32
C GLU A 33 -8.41 -16.68 0.76
N PHE A 34 -7.35 -16.92 1.54
CA PHE A 34 -5.96 -16.63 1.21
C PHE A 34 -5.05 -17.74 1.71
N LEU A 35 -3.97 -18.00 1.00
CA LEU A 35 -2.96 -18.97 1.41
C LEU A 35 -1.77 -18.29 2.09
N ARG A 36 -1.11 -19.03 2.98
CA ARG A 36 0.06 -18.56 3.71
C ARG A 36 1.29 -19.34 3.26
N ILE A 37 2.35 -18.62 2.92
CA ILE A 37 3.67 -19.20 2.67
C ILE A 37 4.55 -18.89 3.87
N LYS A 38 5.09 -19.92 4.50
CA LYS A 38 6.05 -19.77 5.59
C LYS A 38 7.33 -19.15 5.05
N LEU A 39 7.83 -18.12 5.72
CA LEU A 39 9.06 -17.45 5.36
C LEU A 39 10.21 -17.98 6.21
N PHE A 40 11.34 -18.21 5.57
CA PHE A 40 12.60 -18.45 6.25
C PHE A 40 13.05 -17.15 6.91
N CYS A 41 13.06 -17.16 8.24
CA CYS A 41 13.57 -16.07 9.05
C CYS A 41 14.82 -16.55 9.79
N GLY A 42 15.84 -15.70 9.91
CA GLY A 42 16.99 -15.99 10.76
C GLY A 42 16.57 -16.14 12.23
N LYS A 43 17.51 -16.52 13.11
CA LYS A 43 17.30 -16.77 14.55
C LYS A 43 16.68 -15.60 15.35
N LYS A 44 16.53 -14.43 14.74
CA LYS A 44 15.97 -13.21 15.32
C LYS A 44 14.47 -13.33 15.69
N PHE A 45 13.72 -14.22 15.05
CA PHE A 45 12.27 -14.33 15.25
C PHE A 45 11.90 -15.61 15.99
N SER A 46 11.23 -15.47 17.14
CA SER A 46 10.71 -16.59 17.93
C SER A 46 9.46 -17.22 17.33
N LYS A 47 8.71 -16.47 16.51
CA LYS A 47 7.51 -16.93 15.81
C LYS A 47 7.75 -16.99 14.31
N ASN A 48 7.26 -18.06 13.68
CA ASN A 48 7.21 -18.20 12.23
C ASN A 48 6.52 -16.99 11.60
N GLN A 49 7.13 -16.45 10.55
CA GLN A 49 6.56 -15.37 9.74
C GLN A 49 5.95 -15.95 8.47
N TYR A 50 4.90 -15.31 7.97
CA TYR A 50 4.16 -15.79 6.80
C TYR A 50 3.88 -14.64 5.84
N ALA A 51 3.99 -14.92 4.55
CA ALA A 51 3.40 -14.09 3.51
C ALA A 51 1.99 -14.58 3.19
N ILE A 52 1.06 -13.64 2.96
CA ILE A 52 -0.31 -13.91 2.54
C ILE A 52 -0.37 -13.70 1.02
N ILE A 53 -0.97 -14.66 0.30
CA ILE A 53 -1.14 -14.62 -1.16
C ILE A 53 -2.51 -15.15 -1.59
N ASP A 54 -2.90 -14.80 -2.82
CA ASP A 54 -4.08 -15.39 -3.46
C ASP A 54 -3.85 -16.88 -3.81
N PRO A 55 -4.88 -17.73 -3.71
CA PRO A 55 -4.75 -19.16 -4.03
C PRO A 55 -4.27 -19.45 -5.46
N GLU A 56 -4.65 -18.63 -6.43
CA GLU A 56 -4.30 -18.82 -7.84
C GLU A 56 -2.80 -18.60 -8.10
N ASP A 57 -2.13 -17.79 -7.28
CA ASP A 57 -0.70 -17.54 -7.38
C ASP A 57 0.13 -18.56 -6.58
N TYR A 58 -0.50 -19.33 -5.70
CA TYR A 58 0.19 -20.22 -4.77
C TYR A 58 1.10 -21.21 -5.47
N TRP A 59 0.59 -21.94 -6.46
CA TRP A 59 1.38 -22.97 -7.16
C TRP A 59 2.59 -22.42 -7.92
N LYS A 60 2.53 -21.16 -8.39
CA LYS A 60 3.67 -20.50 -9.03
C LYS A 60 4.70 -20.08 -7.99
N ILE A 61 4.22 -19.49 -6.89
CA ILE A 61 5.07 -18.83 -5.89
C ILE A 61 5.68 -19.82 -4.89
N SER A 62 4.96 -20.89 -4.53
CA SER A 62 5.40 -21.89 -3.53
C SER A 62 6.56 -22.78 -3.98
N LYS A 63 6.94 -22.72 -5.26
CA LYS A 63 8.10 -23.43 -5.83
C LYS A 63 9.46 -22.91 -5.34
N TYR A 64 9.47 -21.73 -4.71
CA TYR A 64 10.68 -21.07 -4.27
C TYR A 64 10.73 -20.96 -2.75
N ASP A 65 11.95 -20.98 -2.21
CA ASP A 65 12.20 -20.67 -0.82
C ASP A 65 12.21 -19.16 -0.60
N TRP A 66 11.24 -18.68 0.20
CA TRP A 66 11.07 -17.27 0.48
C TRP A 66 11.68 -16.90 1.84
N LEU A 67 12.54 -15.91 1.83
CA LEU A 67 13.20 -15.31 2.99
C LEU A 67 12.41 -14.10 3.47
N LEU A 68 12.44 -13.88 4.79
CA LEU A 68 11.97 -12.65 5.41
C LEU A 68 13.08 -11.58 5.36
N CYS A 69 12.80 -10.44 4.75
CA CYS A 69 13.72 -9.30 4.71
C CYS A 69 13.11 -8.09 5.44
N GLU A 70 13.90 -7.45 6.30
CA GLU A 70 13.54 -6.20 6.97
C GLU A 70 14.13 -5.01 6.20
N SER A 71 13.29 -4.07 5.81
CA SER A 71 13.73 -2.84 5.17
C SER A 71 14.28 -1.84 6.18
N LYS A 72 15.03 -0.84 5.70
CA LYS A 72 15.49 0.29 6.53
C LYS A 72 14.37 1.02 7.26
N SER A 73 13.14 0.96 6.75
CA SER A 73 11.95 1.56 7.38
C SER A 73 11.20 0.59 8.30
N LYS A 74 11.86 -0.49 8.77
CA LYS A 74 11.28 -1.54 9.62
C LYS A 74 10.04 -2.22 9.02
N LYS A 75 9.93 -2.24 7.68
CA LYS A 75 8.88 -2.98 6.98
C LYS A 75 9.43 -4.34 6.58
N PHE A 76 8.60 -5.38 6.68
CA PHE A 76 8.97 -6.71 6.27
C PHE A 76 8.49 -7.03 4.87
N TYR A 77 9.33 -7.72 4.09
CA TYR A 77 9.02 -8.19 2.75
C TYR A 77 9.44 -9.64 2.60
N ALA A 78 8.68 -10.39 1.81
CA ALA A 78 9.08 -11.71 1.35
C ALA A 78 9.95 -11.58 0.10
N VAL A 79 11.15 -12.13 0.14
CA VAL A 79 12.14 -12.06 -0.94
C VAL A 79 12.72 -13.45 -1.23
N ARG A 80 13.20 -13.67 -2.44
CA ARG A 80 13.96 -14.87 -2.80
C ARG A 80 15.27 -14.47 -3.47
N LEU A 81 16.26 -15.35 -3.38
CA LEU A 81 17.48 -15.26 -4.16
C LEU A 81 17.21 -15.83 -5.56
N ALA A 82 17.70 -15.14 -6.58
CA ALA A 82 17.67 -15.55 -7.98
C ALA A 82 19.07 -15.32 -8.57
N ASP A 83 19.33 -15.87 -9.75
CA ASP A 83 20.65 -15.83 -10.42
C ASP A 83 21.23 -14.42 -10.51
N TRP A 84 20.37 -13.41 -10.70
CA TRP A 84 20.75 -12.02 -10.91
C TRP A 84 20.37 -11.09 -9.76
N GLY A 85 20.11 -11.63 -8.57
CA GLY A 85 19.90 -10.86 -7.35
C GLY A 85 18.63 -11.20 -6.59
N ILE A 86 18.14 -10.23 -5.82
CA ILE A 86 17.00 -10.41 -4.91
C ILE A 86 15.70 -10.08 -5.62
N VAL A 87 14.77 -11.03 -5.64
CA VAL A 87 13.42 -10.84 -6.18
C VAL A 87 12.42 -10.72 -5.04
N ASN A 88 11.58 -9.69 -5.08
CA ASN A 88 10.48 -9.52 -4.12
C ASN A 88 9.25 -10.30 -4.56
N MET A 89 8.55 -10.94 -3.62
CA MET A 89 7.35 -11.76 -3.89
C MET A 89 6.27 -10.99 -4.66
N HIS A 90 5.93 -9.78 -4.18
CA HIS A 90 4.93 -8.93 -4.85
C HIS A 90 5.29 -8.57 -6.30
N ARG A 91 6.58 -8.51 -6.66
CA ARG A 91 7.00 -8.20 -8.04
C ARG A 91 6.78 -9.40 -8.95
N ASP A 92 7.01 -10.61 -8.47
CA ASP A 92 6.83 -11.86 -9.21
C ASP A 92 5.33 -12.19 -9.41
N ILE A 93 4.50 -11.86 -8.41
CA ILE A 93 3.03 -12.02 -8.49
C ILE A 93 2.44 -11.08 -9.55
N ILE A 94 2.83 -9.81 -9.55
CA ILE A 94 2.27 -8.80 -10.45
C ILE A 94 2.94 -8.79 -11.84
N ASN A 95 4.08 -9.46 -12.00
CA ASN A 95 4.96 -9.31 -13.17
C ASN A 95 5.26 -7.82 -13.46
N ALA A 96 5.80 -7.16 -12.43
CA ALA A 96 5.94 -5.70 -12.41
C ALA A 96 6.77 -5.18 -13.60
N PRO A 97 6.27 -4.19 -14.37
CA PRO A 97 7.02 -3.60 -15.48
C PRO A 97 8.29 -2.87 -14.99
N THR A 98 9.30 -2.82 -15.85
CA THR A 98 10.56 -2.11 -15.59
C THR A 98 10.29 -0.63 -15.30
N GLY A 99 10.97 -0.06 -14.29
CA GLY A 99 10.81 1.34 -13.89
C GLY A 99 9.59 1.64 -13.01
N LYS A 100 8.74 0.65 -12.71
CA LYS A 100 7.64 0.79 -11.75
C LYS A 100 7.93 0.05 -10.45
N VAL A 101 7.32 0.55 -9.37
CA VAL A 101 7.29 -0.11 -8.06
C VAL A 101 5.90 -0.70 -7.83
N ILE A 102 5.80 -1.69 -6.96
CA ILE A 102 4.51 -2.22 -6.51
C ILE A 102 4.28 -1.70 -5.10
N ASP A 103 3.20 -0.94 -4.92
CA ASP A 103 2.76 -0.41 -3.65
C ASP A 103 1.81 -1.41 -2.96
N HIS A 104 1.96 -1.57 -1.66
CA HIS A 104 1.04 -2.31 -0.80
C HIS A 104 0.03 -1.34 -0.23
N ILE A 105 -1.24 -1.44 -0.61
CA ILE A 105 -2.30 -0.51 -0.19
C ILE A 105 -2.38 -0.44 1.34
N ASP A 106 -2.35 -1.59 2.03
CA ASP A 106 -2.35 -1.68 3.50
C ASP A 106 -0.99 -1.35 4.15
N ARG A 107 0.06 -1.18 3.34
CA ARG A 107 1.47 -0.95 3.71
C ARG A 107 2.16 -2.13 4.43
N ASN A 108 1.51 -3.29 4.46
CA ASN A 108 2.07 -4.54 4.96
C ASN A 108 2.76 -5.31 3.83
N GLY A 109 4.10 -5.27 3.81
CA GLY A 109 4.89 -5.93 2.76
C GLY A 109 4.81 -7.47 2.74
N LEU A 110 4.16 -8.09 3.73
CA LEU A 110 3.87 -9.52 3.76
C LEU A 110 2.47 -9.87 3.23
N ASN A 111 1.59 -8.89 3.01
CA ASN A 111 0.30 -9.10 2.35
C ASN A 111 0.44 -8.92 0.84
N ASN A 112 0.74 -9.99 0.12
CA ASN A 112 0.99 -9.97 -1.31
C ASN A 112 -0.24 -10.40 -2.14
N THR A 113 -1.45 -10.19 -1.59
CA THR A 113 -2.70 -10.42 -2.34
C THR A 113 -2.86 -9.37 -3.44
N LYS A 114 -3.32 -9.76 -4.63
CA LYS A 114 -3.49 -8.88 -5.79
C LYS A 114 -4.36 -7.67 -5.48
N ARG A 115 -5.42 -7.83 -4.69
CA ARG A 115 -6.28 -6.71 -4.24
C ARG A 115 -5.55 -5.70 -3.36
N ASN A 116 -4.44 -6.09 -2.72
CA ASN A 116 -3.62 -5.22 -1.89
C ASN A 116 -2.41 -4.65 -2.64
N LEU A 117 -2.14 -5.10 -3.86
CA LEU A 117 -0.99 -4.69 -4.66
C LEU A 117 -1.44 -3.78 -5.81
N ARG A 118 -0.72 -2.68 -6.02
CA ARG A 118 -0.94 -1.81 -7.18
C ARG A 118 0.35 -1.28 -7.78
N ILE A 119 0.36 -1.12 -9.10
CA ILE A 119 1.49 -0.54 -9.82
C ILE A 119 1.55 0.95 -9.50
N ALA A 120 2.71 1.43 -9.07
CA ALA A 120 2.94 2.80 -8.68
C ALA A 120 4.24 3.36 -9.25
N SER A 121 4.29 4.68 -9.40
CA SER A 121 5.55 5.42 -9.46
C SER A 121 6.19 5.51 -8.07
N ILE A 122 7.47 5.88 -8.02
CA ILE A 122 8.19 6.11 -6.76
C ILE A 122 7.50 7.19 -5.92
N SER A 123 7.01 8.26 -6.55
CA SER A 123 6.28 9.34 -5.88
C SER A 123 4.95 8.87 -5.32
N GLN A 124 4.16 8.11 -6.08
CA GLN A 124 2.88 7.54 -5.63
C GLN A 124 3.07 6.59 -4.43
N ASN A 125 4.04 5.67 -4.50
CA ASN A 125 4.39 4.81 -3.36
C ASN A 125 4.85 5.64 -2.13
N GLY A 126 5.52 6.78 -2.36
CA GLY A 126 5.88 7.73 -1.32
C GLY A 126 4.68 8.44 -0.68
N TRP A 127 3.60 8.65 -1.43
CA TRP A 127 2.34 9.21 -0.90
C TRP A 127 1.66 8.24 0.05
N ASN A 128 1.81 6.93 -0.13
CA ASN A 128 1.29 5.89 0.76
C ASN A 128 2.12 5.67 2.04
N ARG A 129 2.73 6.73 2.57
CA ARG A 129 3.47 6.71 3.84
C ARG A 129 2.67 7.37 4.95
N THR A 130 2.75 6.84 6.17
CA THR A 130 2.29 7.54 7.36
C THR A 130 3.21 8.71 7.70
N GLY A 131 2.72 9.66 8.49
CA GLY A 131 3.57 10.70 9.08
C GLY A 131 4.74 10.09 9.87
N LEU A 132 5.86 10.82 9.96
CA LEU A 132 6.99 10.37 10.77
C LEU A 132 6.70 10.66 12.25
N ASN A 133 7.05 9.72 13.13
CA ASN A 133 6.79 9.78 14.57
C ASN A 133 7.56 10.91 15.31
N ASN A 134 8.51 11.58 14.65
CA ASN A 134 9.38 12.60 15.27
C ASN A 134 9.05 14.03 14.79
N HIS A 135 7.80 14.30 14.46
CA HIS A 135 7.36 15.64 14.11
C HIS A 135 6.64 16.32 15.27
N SER A 136 6.54 17.64 15.17
CA SER A 136 5.76 18.46 16.11
C SER A 136 4.26 18.21 16.03
N SER A 137 3.81 17.33 15.12
CA SER A 137 2.40 16.99 14.88
C SER A 137 2.23 15.48 14.75
N LYS A 138 1.11 14.96 15.25
CA LYS A 138 0.68 13.58 14.99
C LYS A 138 0.07 13.40 13.60
N TYR A 139 -0.34 14.49 12.96
CA TYR A 139 -0.99 14.48 11.65
C TYR A 139 0.03 14.63 10.52
N LYS A 140 -0.18 13.85 9.46
CA LYS A 140 0.64 13.90 8.25
C LYS A 140 0.50 15.25 7.57
N GLY A 141 1.64 15.81 7.14
CA GLY A 141 1.71 17.07 6.41
C GLY A 141 1.52 18.32 7.28
N VAL A 142 1.39 18.15 8.59
CA VAL A 142 1.23 19.23 9.56
C VAL A 142 2.50 19.38 10.38
N CYS A 143 2.87 20.63 10.69
CA CYS A 143 3.96 20.92 11.61
C CYS A 143 3.72 22.25 12.34
N TRP A 144 4.16 22.36 13.59
CA TRP A 144 4.16 23.61 14.33
C TRP A 144 5.17 24.61 13.76
N CYS A 145 4.74 25.85 13.51
CA CYS A 145 5.60 26.94 13.07
C CYS A 145 5.88 27.91 14.21
N ASN A 146 7.04 27.75 14.86
CA ASN A 146 7.45 28.57 16.02
C ASN A 146 7.40 30.08 15.74
N ARG A 147 7.84 30.52 14.55
CA ARG A 147 7.86 31.95 14.17
C ARG A 147 6.45 32.57 14.12
N ARG A 148 5.45 31.81 13.69
CA ARG A 148 4.07 32.29 13.53
C ARG A 148 3.15 31.87 14.66
N LYS A 149 3.63 31.01 15.57
CA LYS A 149 2.85 30.38 16.64
C LYS A 149 1.54 29.79 16.10
N LYS A 150 1.64 29.10 14.96
CA LYS A 150 0.52 28.49 14.24
C LYS A 150 0.92 27.13 13.67
N TRP A 151 -0.07 26.28 13.46
CA TRP A 151 0.08 25.02 12.74
C TRP A 151 0.16 25.28 11.24
N ARG A 152 1.12 24.67 10.57
CA ARG A 152 1.32 24.80 9.12
C ARG A 152 0.95 23.50 8.45
N ALA A 153 0.08 23.54 7.44
CA ALA A 153 -0.18 22.42 6.55
C ALA A 153 0.60 22.59 5.24
N SER A 154 1.14 21.48 4.71
CA SER A 154 1.82 21.44 3.42
C SER A 154 1.76 20.05 2.78
N ILE A 155 1.78 19.99 1.46
CA ILE A 155 1.75 18.75 0.70
C ILE A 155 2.82 18.76 -0.40
N LYS A 156 3.49 17.63 -0.61
CA LYS A 156 4.43 17.47 -1.73
C LYS A 156 3.73 16.82 -2.92
N TYR A 157 3.77 17.46 -4.07
CA TYR A 157 3.18 16.96 -5.31
C TYR A 157 4.09 17.31 -6.49
N ASN A 158 4.37 16.35 -7.37
CA ASN A 158 5.30 16.47 -8.50
C ASN A 158 6.65 17.10 -8.12
N GLY A 159 7.23 16.66 -7.00
CA GLY A 159 8.52 17.15 -6.51
C GLY A 159 8.45 18.47 -5.73
N ILE A 160 7.35 19.22 -5.81
CA ILE A 160 7.23 20.57 -5.25
C ILE A 160 6.41 20.54 -3.95
N TYR A 161 6.85 21.29 -2.94
CA TYR A 161 6.09 21.52 -1.72
C TYR A 161 5.08 22.66 -1.92
N LYS A 162 3.79 22.35 -1.75
CA LYS A 162 2.70 23.32 -1.73
C LYS A 162 2.37 23.66 -0.28
N HIS A 163 2.38 24.94 0.04
CA HIS A 163 1.89 25.45 1.31
C HIS A 163 0.36 25.55 1.26
N LEU A 164 -0.31 24.97 2.25
CA LEU A 164 -1.78 24.91 2.31
C LEU A 164 -2.36 25.96 3.26
N GLY A 165 -1.57 26.48 4.20
CA GLY A 165 -1.99 27.55 5.10
C GLY A 165 -1.41 27.46 6.50
N TYR A 166 -1.82 28.42 7.34
CA TYR A 166 -1.51 28.49 8.76
C TYR A 166 -2.81 28.50 9.57
N PHE A 167 -2.88 27.64 10.59
CA PHE A 167 -4.08 27.35 11.36
C PHE A 167 -3.83 27.54 12.85
N LYS A 168 -4.90 27.84 13.58
CA LYS A 168 -4.86 27.96 15.05
C LYS A 168 -4.76 26.59 15.72
N THR A 169 -5.45 25.58 15.18
CA THR A 169 -5.46 24.22 15.72
C THR A 169 -4.72 23.25 14.80
N GLU A 170 -4.26 22.14 15.37
CA GLU A 170 -3.55 21.09 14.65
C GLU A 170 -4.49 20.35 13.71
N GLU A 171 -5.73 20.15 14.17
CA GLU A 171 -6.81 19.46 13.50
C GLU A 171 -7.27 20.19 12.23
N ASP A 172 -7.41 21.53 12.26
CA ASP A 172 -7.82 22.29 11.07
C ASP A 172 -6.75 22.22 9.97
N ALA A 173 -5.46 22.25 10.36
CA ALA A 173 -4.36 22.02 9.44
C ALA A 173 -4.40 20.61 8.83
N ALA A 174 -4.74 19.60 9.64
CA ALA A 174 -4.84 18.21 9.21
C ALA A 174 -6.03 17.98 8.24
N LYS A 175 -7.19 18.60 8.50
CA LYS A 175 -8.34 18.54 7.59
C LYS A 175 -8.02 19.17 6.23
N THR A 176 -7.37 20.33 6.25
CA THR A 176 -6.90 20.97 5.00
C THR A 176 -5.90 20.09 4.25
N TYR A 177 -5.02 19.37 4.97
CA TYR A 177 -4.14 18.39 4.34
C TYR A 177 -4.92 17.23 3.70
N ASP A 178 -5.94 16.70 4.36
CA ASP A 178 -6.73 15.57 3.86
C ASP A 178 -7.47 15.94 2.56
N GLU A 179 -8.07 17.13 2.49
CA GLU A 179 -8.66 17.68 1.26
C GLU A 179 -7.62 17.77 0.13
N ALA A 180 -6.42 18.28 0.44
CA ALA A 180 -5.34 18.36 -0.52
C ALA A 180 -4.83 16.97 -0.93
N ALA A 181 -4.77 16.00 -0.02
CA ALA A 181 -4.35 14.63 -0.32
C ALA A 181 -5.35 13.93 -1.23
N LYS A 182 -6.66 14.09 -1.01
CA LYS A 182 -7.70 13.62 -1.94
C LYS A 182 -7.50 14.21 -3.33
N LYS A 183 -7.27 15.52 -3.42
CA LYS A 183 -7.09 16.24 -4.69
C LYS A 183 -5.81 15.86 -5.44
N TYR A 184 -4.67 15.80 -4.74
CA TYR A 184 -3.36 15.66 -5.38
C TYR A 184 -2.82 14.23 -5.39
N HIS A 185 -3.08 13.44 -4.34
CA HIS A 185 -2.55 12.07 -4.22
C HIS A 185 -3.58 11.01 -4.60
N GLY A 186 -4.87 11.34 -4.57
CA GLY A 186 -5.96 10.42 -4.92
C GLY A 186 -5.91 9.15 -4.08
N GLU A 187 -6.10 8.00 -4.74
CA GLU A 187 -6.08 6.67 -4.09
C GLU A 187 -4.74 6.33 -3.37
N PHE A 188 -3.63 6.99 -3.73
CA PHE A 188 -2.33 6.77 -3.11
C PHE A 188 -2.13 7.63 -1.85
N GLY A 189 -3.02 8.58 -1.60
CA GLY A 189 -2.98 9.46 -0.45
C GLY A 189 -3.37 8.74 0.84
N VAL A 190 -2.61 9.02 1.90
CA VAL A 190 -3.01 8.66 3.28
C VAL A 190 -3.65 9.88 3.90
N LEU A 191 -4.90 9.71 4.34
CA LEU A 191 -5.68 10.70 5.08
C LEU A 191 -5.46 10.53 6.60
N ASN A 192 -5.58 11.63 7.32
CA ASN A 192 -5.48 11.72 8.76
C ASN A 192 -6.77 11.27 9.46
N PHE A 193 -7.94 11.56 8.89
CA PHE A 193 -9.25 11.23 9.47
C PHE A 193 -9.96 10.09 8.74
N GLU A 194 -10.73 9.27 9.48
CA GLU A 194 -11.42 8.10 8.92
C GLU A 194 -12.71 8.44 8.16
N GLN A 195 -13.43 9.47 8.61
CA GLN A 195 -14.66 9.95 7.97
C GLN A 195 -14.40 10.34 6.51
N ASP A 196 -13.21 10.87 6.25
CA ASP A 196 -12.75 11.28 4.94
C ASP A 196 -12.39 10.13 4.00
N LYS A 197 -12.22 8.91 4.50
CA LYS A 197 -11.93 7.71 3.69
C LYS A 197 -13.18 7.14 3.02
N LYS A 198 -14.38 7.43 3.54
CA LYS A 198 -15.63 6.83 3.07
C LYS A 198 -16.27 7.56 1.88
N ILE A 199 -15.87 8.80 1.60
CA ILE A 199 -16.52 9.68 0.61
C ILE A 199 -16.09 9.36 -0.84
N SER A 200 -15.07 8.51 -1.05
CA SER A 200 -14.57 8.16 -2.40
C SER A 200 -15.23 6.92 -3.03
N HIS A 201 -16.30 6.39 -2.43
CA HIS A 201 -16.98 5.16 -2.89
C HIS A 201 -18.49 5.33 -3.14
N GLU A 202 -19.01 6.55 -3.07
CA GLU A 202 -20.35 6.93 -3.55
C GLU A 202 -20.21 7.70 -4.87
#